data_AF-A0A9D0YJU3-F1
#
_entry.id   AF-A0A9D0YJU3-F1
#
_cell.length_a   1.000
_cell.length_b   1.000
_cell.length_c   1.000
_cell.angle_alpha   90.00
_cell.angle_beta   90.00
_cell.angle_gamma   90.00
#
_symmetry.space_group_name_H-M   'P 1'
#
loop_
_entity.id
_entity.type
_entity.pdbx_description
1 polymer ?
#
loop_
_entity_poly.entity_id
_entity_poly.type
_entity_poly.pdbx_seq_one_letter_code
_entity_poly.pdbx_strand_id
1 'polypeptide(L)'
;MKKTLFGLLLLGTTLFAEVTHVQATPKFITETKLKIIDIRTEGEWIQTGVIRGSHLITFFDERGNYDIETFLSQLDNVVTKGEKFALIC
;
A
#
# COMPACT_ATOMS: atom_id res chain seq x y z
N MET A 1 -8.45 -7.10 -44.32
CA MET A 1 -9.15 -6.74 -43.07
C MET A 1 -9.17 -7.85 -42.02
N LYS A 2 -9.10 -9.15 -42.39
CA LYS A 2 -9.15 -10.27 -41.42
C LYS A 2 -7.82 -10.59 -40.72
N LYS A 3 -6.67 -10.23 -41.33
CA LYS A 3 -5.32 -10.47 -40.79
C LYS A 3 -4.84 -9.38 -39.83
N THR A 4 -5.31 -8.15 -40.01
CA THR A 4 -5.02 -7.02 -39.11
C THR A 4 -5.74 -7.13 -37.77
N LEU A 5 -6.90 -7.80 -37.74
CA LEU A 5 -7.64 -8.04 -36.50
C LEU A 5 -6.97 -9.08 -35.58
N PHE A 6 -6.14 -9.98 -36.13
CA PHE A 6 -5.46 -11.01 -35.35
C PHE A 6 -4.21 -10.47 -34.62
N GLY A 7 -3.59 -9.39 -35.11
CA GLY A 7 -2.44 -8.75 -34.46
C GLY A 7 -2.82 -7.88 -33.25
N LEU A 8 -4.06 -7.37 -33.20
CA LEU A 8 -4.51 -6.47 -32.13
C LEU A 8 -4.84 -7.21 -30.83
N LEU A 9 -5.01 -8.54 -30.87
CA LEU A 9 -5.40 -9.35 -29.71
C LEU A 9 -4.22 -9.67 -28.76
N LEU A 10 -2.97 -9.45 -29.18
CA LEU A 10 -1.78 -9.81 -28.40
C LEU A 10 -1.24 -8.70 -27.46
N LEU A 11 -1.87 -7.52 -27.41
CA LEU A 11 -1.39 -6.38 -26.58
C LEU A 11 -2.01 -6.27 -25.18
N GLY A 12 -2.79 -7.27 -24.74
CA GLY A 12 -3.34 -7.30 -23.38
C GLY A 12 -2.31 -7.83 -22.36
N THR A 13 -1.23 -7.09 -22.07
CA THR A 13 -0.40 -7.43 -20.91
C THR A 13 -1.23 -7.18 -19.65
N THR A 14 -1.66 -8.23 -18.98
CA THR A 14 -2.33 -8.14 -17.68
C THR A 14 -1.30 -7.67 -16.64
N LEU A 15 -1.49 -6.46 -16.12
CA LEU A 15 -0.76 -5.97 -14.95
C LEU A 15 -1.26 -6.75 -13.74
N PHE A 16 -0.43 -7.64 -13.19
CA PHE A 16 -0.71 -8.31 -11.93
C PHE A 16 -0.15 -7.46 -10.79
N ALA A 17 -1.03 -6.96 -9.94
CA ALA A 17 -0.63 -6.46 -8.62
C ALA A 17 -0.63 -7.65 -7.66
N GLU A 18 0.56 -8.01 -7.16
CA GLU A 18 0.72 -9.10 -6.19
C GLU A 18 0.92 -8.49 -4.80
N VAL A 19 0.13 -8.94 -3.83
CA VAL A 19 0.29 -8.59 -2.42
C VAL A 19 1.04 -9.73 -1.73
N THR A 20 2.22 -9.44 -1.20
CA THR A 20 3.00 -10.38 -0.41
C THR A 20 2.81 -10.10 1.08
N HIS A 21 2.53 -11.16 1.84
CA HIS A 21 2.44 -11.06 3.29
C HIS A 21 3.80 -11.37 3.90
N VAL A 22 4.29 -10.47 4.73
CA VAL A 22 5.57 -10.61 5.43
C VAL A 22 5.35 -10.34 6.92
N GLN A 23 6.08 -11.07 7.77
CA GLN A 23 6.01 -10.82 9.20
C GLN A 23 6.82 -9.56 9.54
N ALA A 24 6.23 -8.65 10.34
CA ALA A 24 6.85 -7.43 10.83
C ALA A 24 7.90 -7.72 11.93
N THR A 25 8.94 -8.48 11.58
CA THR A 25 10.06 -8.79 12.50
C THR A 25 11.00 -7.59 12.61
N PRO A 26 11.72 -7.42 13.74
CA PRO A 26 12.72 -6.36 13.88
C PRO A 26 13.73 -6.34 12.73
N LYS A 27 14.18 -7.53 12.31
CA LYS A 27 15.10 -7.68 11.17
C LYS A 27 14.52 -7.08 9.88
N PHE A 28 13.30 -7.47 9.52
CA PHE A 28 12.63 -6.94 8.33
C PHE A 28 12.52 -5.41 8.39
N ILE A 29 12.06 -4.88 9.52
CA ILE A 29 11.87 -3.45 9.73
C ILE A 29 13.20 -2.68 9.64
N THR A 30 14.31 -3.24 10.14
CA THR A 30 15.62 -2.58 10.08
C THR A 30 16.30 -2.67 8.72
N GLU A 31 16.00 -3.69 7.91
CA GLU A 31 16.68 -3.95 6.64
C GLU A 31 15.88 -3.47 5.43
N THR A 32 14.56 -3.35 5.55
CA THR A 32 13.70 -2.95 4.44
C THR A 32 13.99 -1.52 3.99
N LYS A 33 13.97 -1.31 2.67
CA LYS A 33 14.03 0.01 2.04
C LYS A 33 12.64 0.51 1.61
N LEU A 34 11.61 -0.30 1.84
CA LEU A 34 10.24 0.05 1.50
C LEU A 34 9.74 1.12 2.46
N LYS A 35 8.98 2.08 1.95
CA LYS A 35 8.15 2.95 2.79
C LYS A 35 7.13 2.08 3.52
N ILE A 36 7.00 2.27 4.82
CA ILE A 36 6.01 1.58 5.65
C ILE A 36 4.87 2.56 5.89
N ILE A 37 3.67 2.19 5.47
CA ILE A 37 2.44 2.93 5.74
C ILE A 37 1.70 2.19 6.85
N ASP A 38 1.59 2.82 8.02
CA ASP A 38 0.82 2.30 9.15
C ASP A 38 -0.62 2.78 9.01
N ILE A 39 -1.54 1.85 8.74
CA ILE A 39 -2.95 2.12 8.45
C ILE A 39 -3.88 1.87 9.63
N ARG A 40 -3.30 1.53 10.78
CA ARG A 40 -4.03 1.37 12.05
C ARG A 40 -4.66 2.68 12.50
N THR A 41 -5.52 2.58 13.48
CA THR A 41 -6.16 3.73 14.14
C THR A 41 -5.17 4.47 15.06
N GLU A 42 -5.52 5.71 15.42
CA GLU A 42 -4.72 6.50 16.36
C GLU A 42 -4.67 5.86 17.75
N GLY A 43 -5.78 5.27 18.21
CA GLY A 43 -5.83 4.53 19.47
C GLY A 43 -4.82 3.39 19.52
N GLU A 44 -4.67 2.63 18.44
CA GLU A 44 -3.69 1.55 18.32
C GLU A 44 -2.24 2.08 18.36
N TRP A 45 -1.96 3.19 17.68
CA TRP A 45 -0.64 3.84 17.70
C TRP A 45 -0.25 4.29 19.11
N ILE A 46 -1.20 4.89 19.83
CA ILE A 46 -0.98 5.34 21.22
C ILE A 46 -0.74 4.13 22.13
N GLN A 47 -1.49 3.04 21.94
CA GLN A 47 -1.43 1.87 22.81
C GLN A 47 -0.13 1.08 22.64
N THR A 48 0.31 0.85 21.40
CA THR A 48 1.44 -0.07 21.12
C THR A 48 2.69 0.65 20.65
N GLY A 49 2.60 1.94 20.34
CA GLY A 49 3.62 2.68 19.61
C GLY A 49 3.57 2.42 18.10
N VAL A 50 4.51 3.05 17.40
CA VAL A 50 4.66 3.01 15.95
C VAL A 50 6.09 2.66 15.54
N ILE A 51 6.26 2.14 14.32
CA ILE A 51 7.58 1.90 13.74
C ILE A 51 8.23 3.26 13.43
N ARG A 52 9.46 3.48 13.92
CA ARG A 52 10.19 4.73 13.64
C ARG A 52 10.37 4.91 12.13
N GLY A 53 9.85 6.02 11.60
CA GLY A 53 9.93 6.37 10.19
C GLY A 53 8.81 5.79 9.32
N SER A 54 7.80 5.13 9.90
CA SER A 54 6.58 4.82 9.16
C SER A 54 5.76 6.09 8.91
N HIS A 55 4.95 6.07 7.86
CA HIS A 55 3.97 7.09 7.55
C HIS A 55 2.64 6.70 8.16
N LEU A 56 2.13 7.53 9.06
CA LEU A 56 0.89 7.28 9.79
C LEU A 56 -0.29 7.81 8.97
N ILE A 57 -1.05 6.91 8.35
CA ILE A 57 -2.17 7.24 7.46
C ILE A 57 -3.29 6.25 7.76
N THR A 58 -4.20 6.61 8.66
CA THR A 58 -5.33 5.75 9.06
C THR A 58 -6.18 5.38 7.85
N PHE A 59 -6.55 4.10 7.69
CA PHE A 59 -7.56 3.72 6.68
C PHE A 59 -8.98 3.69 7.26
N PHE A 60 -9.12 3.25 8.51
CA PHE A 60 -10.39 3.28 9.24
C PHE A 60 -10.31 4.26 10.42
N ASP A 61 -11.43 4.92 10.73
CA ASP A 61 -11.60 5.62 11.99
C ASP A 61 -11.93 4.65 13.14
N GLU A 62 -11.95 5.16 14.38
CA GLU A 62 -12.27 4.40 15.61
C GLU A 62 -13.67 3.73 15.59
N ARG A 63 -14.53 4.11 14.63
CA ARG A 63 -15.88 3.57 14.44
C ARG A 63 -15.97 2.64 13.23
N GLY A 64 -14.86 2.35 12.55
CA GLY A 64 -14.79 1.51 11.36
C GLY A 64 -15.27 2.16 10.06
N ASN A 65 -15.45 3.49 10.01
CA ASN A 65 -15.73 4.20 8.75
C ASN A 65 -14.41 4.48 8.02
N TYR A 66 -14.46 4.57 6.69
CA TYR A 66 -13.31 4.92 5.87
C TYR A 66 -13.68 6.02 4.87
N ASP A 67 -12.68 6.83 4.50
CA ASP A 67 -12.74 7.78 3.41
C ASP A 67 -11.61 7.47 2.43
N ILE A 68 -11.98 6.83 1.33
CA ILE A 68 -11.02 6.37 0.33
C ILE A 68 -10.32 7.53 -0.40
N GLU A 69 -11.01 8.65 -0.63
CA GLU A 69 -10.46 9.79 -1.37
C GLU A 69 -9.41 10.50 -0.52
N THR A 70 -9.71 10.71 0.76
CA THR A 70 -8.76 11.27 1.73
C THR A 70 -7.55 10.34 1.91
N PHE A 71 -7.79 9.03 2.07
CA PHE A 71 -6.71 8.05 2.21
C PHE A 71 -5.78 8.04 0.99
N LEU A 72 -6.33 7.95 -0.22
CA LEU A 72 -5.54 7.95 -1.46
C LEU A 72 -4.79 9.27 -1.65
N SER A 73 -5.40 10.41 -1.34
CA SER A 73 -4.73 11.70 -1.40
C SER A 73 -3.53 11.78 -0.44
N GLN A 74 -3.64 11.23 0.77
CA GLN A 74 -2.53 11.17 1.72
C GLN A 74 -1.46 10.19 1.27
N LEU A 75 -1.86 9.03 0.75
CA LEU A 75 -0.96 8.00 0.24
C LEU A 75 -0.15 8.50 -0.95
N ASP A 76 -0.77 9.19 -1.91
CA ASP A 76 -0.12 9.74 -3.12
C ASP A 76 0.93 10.82 -2.80
N ASN A 77 0.86 11.46 -1.63
CA ASN A 77 1.91 12.36 -1.15
C ASN A 77 3.16 11.62 -0.65
N VAL A 78 3.04 10.31 -0.40
CA VAL A 78 4.10 9.47 0.17
C VAL A 78 4.66 8.51 -0.86
N VAL A 79 3.81 7.86 -1.67
CA VAL A 79 4.22 6.85 -2.65
C VAL A 79 3.85 7.28 -4.07
N THR A 80 4.65 6.84 -5.03
CA THR A 80 4.39 7.09 -6.44
C THR A 80 3.79 5.85 -7.12
N LYS A 81 3.06 6.06 -8.22
CA LYS A 81 2.46 4.94 -8.97
C LYS A 81 3.54 3.95 -9.43
N GLY A 82 3.37 2.67 -9.05
CA GLY A 82 4.30 1.59 -9.37
C GLY A 82 5.43 1.39 -8.34
N GLU A 83 5.52 2.27 -7.34
CA GLU A 83 6.44 2.10 -6.22
C GLU A 83 5.95 0.99 -5.28
N LYS A 84 6.86 0.10 -4.87
CA LYS A 84 6.56 -0.91 -3.84
C LYS A 84 6.65 -0.26 -2.46
N PHE A 85 5.64 -0.49 -1.63
CA PHE A 85 5.61 -0.08 -0.23
C PHE A 85 5.02 -1.20 0.62
N ALA A 86 5.21 -1.12 1.93
CA ALA A 86 4.64 -2.05 2.90
C ALA A 86 3.46 -1.39 3.60
N LEU A 87 2.37 -2.15 3.80
CA LEU A 87 1.28 -1.78 4.70
C LEU A 87 1.46 -2.53 6.02
N ILE A 88 1.19 -1.85 7.14
CA ILE A 88 1.02 -2.49 8.45
C ILE A 88 -0.32 -2.10 9.04
N CYS A 89 -1.02 -3.10 9.57
CA CYS A 89 -2.30 -3.01 10.25
C CYS A 89 -2.24 -3.86 11.52
#